data_AF-X6MZF8-F1
#
_entry.id   AF-X6MZF8-F1
#
_cell.length_a   1.000
_cell.length_b   1.000
_cell.length_c   1.000
_cell.angle_alpha   90.00
_cell.angle_beta   90.00
_cell.angle_gamma   90.00
#
_symmetry.space_group_name_H-M   'P 1'
#
loop_
_entity.id
_entity.type
_entity.pdbx_description
1 polymer ?
#
loop_
_entity_poly.entity_id
_entity_poly.type
_entity_poly.pdbx_seq_one_letter_code
_entity_poly.pdbx_strand_id
1 'polypeptide(L)'
;MRRKQMGTEKVAETRLELVVHLAEILCKLTSASEMQTLLPILIRGVNDSDEQACLGTCKALQGLLRERANETKEYLTELIKINLEEIRRRNNDNSPVSKQQLHMVCILTREHFDSVMDYLHKVPIPVPREVILLFKALVEDEPLRKKVIDYEIRAINDTPISMTAITPPVHIVMSIAMFSFIYVFIEIHFYHKLKTISFFFFFYN
;
A
#
# COMPACT_ATOMS: atom_id res chain seq x y z
N MET A 1 -3.67 46.32 14.53
CA MET A 1 -3.63 45.40 13.36
C MET A 1 -3.83 43.97 13.85
N ARG A 2 -5.03 43.40 13.70
CA ARG A 2 -5.28 41.98 13.96
C ARG A 2 -4.90 41.20 12.69
N ARG A 3 -3.82 40.41 12.74
CA ARG A 3 -3.55 39.40 11.70
C ARG A 3 -4.69 38.39 11.77
N LYS A 4 -5.59 38.44 10.80
CA LYS A 4 -6.57 37.38 10.54
C LYS A 4 -5.73 36.13 10.24
N GLN A 5 -5.69 35.17 11.15
CA GLN A 5 -5.25 33.83 10.81
C GLN A 5 -6.23 33.35 9.74
N MET A 6 -5.81 33.38 8.48
CA MET A 6 -6.47 32.61 7.44
C MET A 6 -6.23 31.17 7.82
N GLY A 7 -7.17 30.56 8.53
CA GLY A 7 -7.22 29.10 8.60
C GLY A 7 -7.26 28.61 7.16
N THR A 8 -6.32 27.75 6.80
CA THR A 8 -6.31 27.09 5.49
C THR A 8 -7.62 26.33 5.37
N GLU A 9 -8.53 26.86 4.54
CA GLU A 9 -9.82 26.23 4.29
C GLU A 9 -9.55 24.90 3.60
N LYS A 10 -10.08 23.80 4.17
CA LYS A 10 -9.92 22.47 3.58
C LYS A 10 -10.56 22.48 2.20
N VAL A 11 -9.85 21.94 1.22
CA VAL A 11 -10.38 21.79 -0.13
C VAL A 11 -11.53 20.78 -0.08
N ALA A 12 -12.66 21.14 -0.69
CA ALA A 12 -13.81 20.24 -0.75
C ALA A 12 -13.45 18.94 -1.51
N GLU A 13 -13.91 17.79 -1.03
CA GLU A 13 -13.62 16.47 -1.63
C GLU A 13 -14.00 16.42 -3.12
N THR A 14 -15.10 17.06 -3.50
CA THR A 14 -15.54 17.16 -4.91
C THR A 14 -14.49 17.82 -5.81
N ARG A 15 -13.74 18.81 -5.30
CA ARG A 15 -12.65 19.43 -6.05
C ARG A 15 -11.46 18.49 -6.16
N LEU A 16 -11.18 17.69 -5.14
CA LEU A 16 -10.13 16.67 -5.16
C LEU A 16 -10.46 15.54 -6.14
N GLU A 17 -11.72 15.13 -6.26
CA GLU A 17 -12.19 14.18 -7.28
C GLU A 17 -12.01 14.72 -8.70
N LEU A 18 -12.30 16.01 -8.92
CA LEU A 18 -12.04 16.66 -10.21
C LEU A 18 -10.55 16.65 -10.57
N VAL A 19 -9.64 16.73 -9.60
CA VAL A 19 -8.19 16.59 -9.86
C VAL A 19 -7.84 15.20 -10.39
N VAL A 20 -8.48 14.14 -9.87
CA VAL A 20 -8.30 12.77 -10.37
C VAL A 20 -8.71 12.71 -11.84
N HIS A 21 -9.91 13.19 -12.18
CA HIS A 21 -10.41 13.16 -13.55
C HIS A 21 -9.59 14.03 -14.52
N LEU A 22 -9.15 15.20 -14.06
CA LEU A 22 -8.26 16.04 -14.86
C LEU A 22 -6.95 15.31 -15.14
N ALA A 23 -6.36 14.64 -14.14
CA ALA A 23 -5.16 13.84 -14.32
C ALA A 23 -5.39 12.66 -15.28
N GLU A 24 -6.51 11.95 -15.19
CA GLU A 24 -6.89 10.88 -16.12
C GLU A 24 -6.96 11.40 -17.57
N ILE A 25 -7.58 12.57 -17.80
CA ILE A 25 -7.65 13.21 -19.12
C ILE A 25 -6.26 13.61 -19.62
N LEU A 26 -5.46 14.29 -18.78
CA LEU A 26 -4.11 14.71 -19.14
C LEU A 26 -3.21 13.52 -19.49
N CYS A 27 -3.36 12.39 -18.78
CA CYS A 27 -2.59 11.18 -19.07
C CYS A 27 -2.91 10.58 -20.43
N LYS A 28 -4.16 10.71 -20.91
CA LYS A 28 -4.58 10.27 -22.25
C LYS A 28 -4.07 11.18 -23.37
N LEU A 29 -3.79 12.44 -23.04
CA LEU A 29 -3.35 13.45 -24.01
C LEU A 29 -1.83 13.63 -24.07
N THR A 30 -1.10 13.11 -23.08
CA THR A 30 0.35 13.23 -22.97
C THR A 30 1.06 11.99 -23.52
N SER A 31 2.18 12.21 -24.20
CA SER A 31 3.06 11.14 -24.67
C SER A 31 3.75 10.42 -23.50
N ALA A 32 4.31 9.23 -23.76
CA ALA A 32 5.03 8.47 -22.74
C ALA A 32 6.27 9.21 -22.20
N SER A 33 6.97 9.99 -23.04
CA SER A 33 8.14 10.77 -22.62
C SER A 33 7.77 11.94 -21.71
N GLU A 34 6.67 12.65 -22.01
CA GLU A 34 6.13 13.70 -21.14
C GLU A 34 5.70 13.12 -19.79
N MET A 35 5.11 11.92 -19.81
CA MET A 35 4.68 11.19 -18.64
C MET A 35 5.86 10.78 -17.73
N GLN A 36 6.97 10.30 -18.32
CA GLN A 36 8.22 10.04 -17.60
C GLN A 36 8.82 11.30 -16.97
N THR A 37 8.57 12.47 -17.55
CA THR A 37 9.02 13.76 -16.99
C THR A 37 8.11 14.22 -15.84
N LEU A 38 6.80 13.99 -15.97
CA LEU A 38 5.79 14.41 -15.00
C LEU A 38 5.83 13.59 -13.70
N LEU A 39 6.04 12.28 -13.80
CA LEU A 39 5.98 11.38 -12.65
C LEU A 39 6.97 11.76 -11.53
N PRO A 40 8.27 12.02 -11.78
CA PRO A 40 9.21 12.48 -10.74
C PRO A 40 8.80 13.79 -10.08
N ILE A 41 8.13 14.70 -10.81
CA ILE A 41 7.67 15.98 -10.27
C ILE A 41 6.51 15.75 -9.30
N LEU A 42 5.53 14.93 -9.70
CA LEU A 42 4.40 14.58 -8.86
C LEU A 42 4.83 13.80 -7.62
N ILE A 43 5.79 12.88 -7.76
CA ILE A 43 6.37 12.14 -6.64
C ILE A 43 6.89 13.09 -5.54
N ARG A 44 7.53 14.20 -5.89
CA ARG A 44 8.02 15.17 -4.91
C ARG A 44 6.91 15.86 -4.13
N GLY A 45 5.77 16.13 -4.76
CA GLY A 45 4.62 16.76 -4.10
C GLY A 45 3.91 15.84 -3.10
N VAL A 46 4.16 14.53 -3.14
CA VAL A 46 3.66 13.58 -2.15
C VAL A 46 4.24 13.86 -0.76
N ASN A 47 5.46 14.40 -0.69
CA ASN A 47 6.14 14.72 0.56
C ASN A 47 5.93 16.18 0.99
N ASP A 48 4.92 16.87 0.44
CA ASP A 48 4.64 18.25 0.85
C ASP A 48 4.30 18.33 2.35
N SER A 49 4.76 19.42 2.96
CA SER A 49 4.44 19.76 4.35
C SER A 49 2.98 20.16 4.54
N ASP A 50 2.35 20.72 3.50
CA ASP A 50 0.94 21.05 3.49
C ASP A 50 0.11 19.79 3.15
N GLU A 51 -0.78 19.42 4.07
CA GLU A 51 -1.57 18.20 3.94
C GLU A 51 -2.54 18.25 2.74
N GLN A 52 -3.08 19.42 2.40
CA GLN A 52 -4.01 19.56 1.28
C GLN A 52 -3.28 19.50 -0.07
N ALA A 53 -2.11 20.13 -0.18
CA ALA A 53 -1.25 20.01 -1.35
C ALA A 53 -0.81 18.56 -1.56
N CYS A 54 -0.30 17.91 -0.51
CA CYS A 54 0.04 16.49 -0.51
C CYS A 54 -1.13 15.62 -0.99
N LEU A 55 -2.34 15.81 -0.43
CA LEU A 55 -3.53 15.06 -0.82
C LEU A 55 -3.90 15.31 -2.29
N GLY A 56 -3.88 16.56 -2.75
CA GLY A 56 -4.12 16.93 -4.15
C GLY A 56 -3.14 16.24 -5.10
N THR A 57 -1.85 16.21 -4.75
CA THR A 57 -0.84 15.48 -5.52
C THR A 57 -1.08 13.98 -5.52
N CYS A 58 -1.47 13.39 -4.39
CA CYS A 58 -1.82 11.97 -4.32
C CYS A 58 -3.05 11.63 -5.20
N LYS A 59 -4.03 12.52 -5.28
CA LYS A 59 -5.20 12.37 -6.17
C LYS A 59 -4.81 12.49 -7.65
N ALA A 60 -3.94 13.43 -7.99
CA ALA A 60 -3.40 13.55 -9.35
C ALA A 60 -2.62 12.28 -9.76
N LEU A 61 -1.74 11.79 -8.87
CA LEU A 61 -1.02 10.53 -9.09
C LEU A 61 -1.96 9.34 -9.23
N GLN A 62 -3.04 9.27 -8.44
CA GLN A 62 -4.03 8.21 -8.58
C GLN A 62 -4.65 8.19 -9.98
N GLY A 63 -5.10 9.34 -10.49
CA GLY A 63 -5.71 9.42 -11.82
C GLY A 63 -4.74 8.97 -12.92
N LEU A 64 -3.47 9.36 -12.76
CA LEU A 64 -2.39 8.94 -13.63
C LEU A 64 -2.11 7.43 -13.57
N LEU A 65 -2.03 6.86 -12.37
CA LEU A 65 -1.77 5.44 -12.17
C LEU A 65 -2.93 4.58 -12.66
N ARG A 66 -4.18 5.03 -12.54
CA ARG A 66 -5.34 4.29 -13.08
C ARG A 66 -5.25 4.06 -14.58
N GLU A 67 -4.69 5.01 -15.31
CA GLU A 67 -4.62 4.94 -16.76
C GLU A 67 -3.31 4.33 -17.26
N ARG A 68 -2.20 4.54 -16.51
CA ARG A 68 -0.84 4.26 -17.02
C ARG A 68 0.07 3.58 -16.00
N ALA A 69 -0.47 2.89 -14.99
CA ALA A 69 0.36 2.19 -14.00
C ALA A 69 1.32 1.18 -14.65
N ASN A 70 0.92 0.51 -15.74
CA ASN A 70 1.77 -0.41 -16.50
C ASN A 70 3.09 0.22 -16.99
N GLU A 71 3.13 1.54 -17.21
CA GLU A 71 4.32 2.27 -17.68
C GLU A 71 5.27 2.68 -16.54
N THR A 72 4.90 2.46 -15.28
CA THR A 72 5.66 2.93 -14.12
C THR A 72 6.72 1.96 -13.61
N LYS A 73 7.02 0.90 -14.37
CA LYS A 73 7.91 -0.19 -13.94
C LYS A 73 9.28 0.30 -13.45
N GLU A 74 9.87 1.28 -14.13
CA GLU A 74 11.19 1.85 -13.78
C GLU A 74 11.17 2.62 -12.44
N TYR A 75 10.01 3.15 -12.05
CA TYR A 75 9.82 3.97 -10.86
C TYR A 75 9.14 3.22 -9.72
N LEU A 76 8.77 1.95 -9.94
CA LEU A 76 7.93 1.16 -9.02
C LEU A 76 8.51 1.12 -7.60
N THR A 77 9.80 0.81 -7.48
CA THR A 77 10.48 0.72 -6.17
C THR A 77 10.48 2.06 -5.43
N GLU A 78 10.75 3.15 -6.14
CA GLU A 78 10.74 4.50 -5.57
C GLU A 78 9.33 4.91 -5.13
N LEU A 79 8.32 4.63 -5.96
CA LEU A 79 6.92 4.88 -5.66
C LEU A 79 6.48 4.14 -4.39
N ILE A 80 6.73 2.84 -4.28
CA ILE A 80 6.36 2.06 -3.09
C ILE A 80 7.08 2.62 -1.86
N LYS A 81 8.38 2.90 -1.97
CA LYS A 81 9.16 3.47 -0.87
C LYS A 81 8.54 4.78 -0.37
N ILE A 82 8.28 5.73 -1.27
CA ILE A 82 7.72 7.05 -0.90
C ILE A 82 6.34 6.91 -0.26
N ASN A 83 5.48 6.04 -0.79
CA ASN A 83 4.17 5.77 -0.20
C ASN A 83 4.31 5.24 1.24
N LEU A 84 5.18 4.25 1.47
CA LEU A 84 5.43 3.68 2.79
C LEU A 84 6.05 4.71 3.76
N GLU A 85 6.99 5.52 3.29
CA GLU A 85 7.61 6.60 4.06
C GLU A 85 6.58 7.63 4.54
N GLU A 86 5.63 7.99 3.67
CA GLU A 86 4.56 8.95 3.97
C GLU A 86 3.52 8.39 4.94
N ILE A 87 3.11 7.13 4.77
CA ILE A 87 2.23 6.43 5.74
C ILE A 87 2.90 6.43 7.13
N ARG A 88 4.19 6.09 7.18
CA ARG A 88 4.98 6.08 8.42
C ARG A 88 5.09 7.48 9.03
N ARG A 89 5.39 8.52 8.23
CA ARG A 89 5.55 9.91 8.69
C ARG A 89 4.29 10.42 9.39
N ARG A 90 3.11 10.07 8.87
CA ARG A 90 1.84 10.60 9.38
C ARG A 90 1.38 9.97 10.68
N ASN A 91 1.80 8.73 10.96
CA ASN A 91 1.45 7.99 12.18
C ASN A 91 -0.07 8.00 12.50
N ASN A 92 -0.91 8.04 11.46
CA ASN A 92 -2.37 8.05 11.55
C ASN A 92 -2.97 7.31 10.35
N ASP A 93 -3.55 6.14 10.59
CA ASP A 93 -4.10 5.28 9.53
C ASP A 93 -5.39 5.82 8.94
N ASN A 94 -6.09 6.67 9.71
CA ASN A 94 -7.34 7.27 9.28
C ASN A 94 -7.14 8.57 8.50
N SER A 95 -5.89 9.04 8.35
CA SER A 95 -5.57 10.20 7.51
C SER A 95 -6.03 9.95 6.07
N PRO A 96 -6.70 10.94 5.43
CA PRO A 96 -7.06 10.84 4.01
C PRO A 96 -5.85 10.57 3.12
N VAL A 97 -4.70 11.15 3.45
CA VAL A 97 -3.45 10.90 2.71
C VAL A 97 -3.00 9.46 2.90
N SER A 98 -2.94 8.93 4.12
CA SER A 98 -2.53 7.53 4.36
C SER A 98 -3.40 6.55 3.57
N LYS A 99 -4.73 6.76 3.57
CA LYS A 99 -5.67 5.95 2.77
C LYS A 99 -5.39 6.06 1.28
N GLN A 100 -5.09 7.27 0.81
CA GLN A 100 -4.76 7.52 -0.58
C GLN A 100 -3.43 6.86 -1.00
N GLN A 101 -2.39 6.88 -0.16
CA GLN A 101 -1.13 6.16 -0.41
C GLN A 101 -1.38 4.66 -0.55
N LEU A 102 -2.10 4.06 0.40
CA LEU A 102 -2.45 2.64 0.37
C LEU A 102 -3.17 2.28 -0.93
N HIS A 103 -4.15 3.09 -1.34
CA HIS A 103 -4.88 2.88 -2.58
C HIS A 103 -4.00 3.01 -3.84
N MET A 104 -3.06 3.96 -3.88
CA MET A 104 -2.11 4.09 -4.99
C MET A 104 -1.25 2.83 -5.12
N VAL A 105 -0.78 2.26 -4.00
CA VAL A 105 -0.01 1.01 -4.05
C VAL A 105 -0.89 -0.18 -4.46
N CYS A 106 -2.17 -0.21 -4.08
CA CYS A 106 -3.10 -1.22 -4.64
C CYS A 106 -3.20 -1.11 -6.17
N ILE A 107 -3.30 0.09 -6.73
CA ILE A 107 -3.31 0.28 -8.20
C ILE A 107 -2.01 -0.24 -8.81
N LEU A 108 -0.85 0.12 -8.25
CA LEU A 108 0.45 -0.38 -8.71
C LEU A 108 0.55 -1.91 -8.65
N THR A 109 -0.01 -2.52 -7.60
CA THR A 109 0.03 -3.97 -7.39
C THR A 109 -0.84 -4.73 -8.38
N ARG A 110 -1.92 -4.12 -8.89
CA ARG A 110 -2.75 -4.74 -9.95
C ARG A 110 -1.96 -4.93 -11.24
N GLU A 111 -1.09 -3.98 -11.58
CA GLU A 111 -0.26 -4.03 -12.79
C GLU A 111 1.07 -4.75 -12.58
N HIS A 112 1.72 -4.57 -11.42
CA HIS A 112 3.09 -5.06 -11.14
C HIS A 112 3.15 -6.05 -9.98
N PHE A 113 2.15 -6.93 -9.86
CA PHE A 113 1.92 -7.80 -8.70
C PHE A 113 3.20 -8.43 -8.13
N ASP A 114 3.90 -9.26 -8.91
CA ASP A 114 5.07 -9.99 -8.42
C ASP A 114 6.18 -9.05 -7.93
N SER A 115 6.41 -7.95 -8.63
CA SER A 115 7.44 -6.97 -8.25
C SER A 115 7.11 -6.24 -6.95
N VAL A 116 5.82 -5.94 -6.70
CA VAL A 116 5.39 -5.36 -5.43
C VAL A 116 5.52 -6.37 -4.29
N MET A 117 5.01 -7.59 -4.48
CA MET A 117 5.04 -8.62 -3.45
C MET A 117 6.47 -9.00 -3.06
N ASP A 118 7.37 -9.13 -4.04
CA ASP A 118 8.79 -9.39 -3.80
C ASP A 118 9.48 -8.26 -3.04
N TYR A 119 9.09 -7.00 -3.31
CA TYR A 119 9.60 -5.84 -2.57
C TYR A 119 9.18 -5.89 -1.10
N LEU A 120 7.89 -6.17 -0.83
CA LEU A 120 7.36 -6.19 0.53
C LEU A 120 7.94 -7.34 1.37
N HIS A 121 8.24 -8.48 0.76
CA HIS A 121 8.84 -9.63 1.44
C HIS A 121 10.32 -9.47 1.79
N LYS A 122 11.02 -8.52 1.15
CA LYS A 122 12.42 -8.20 1.46
C LYS A 122 12.57 -7.29 2.68
N VAL A 123 11.46 -6.80 3.24
CA VAL A 123 11.47 -5.91 4.39
C VAL A 123 11.94 -6.66 5.65
N PRO A 124 12.85 -6.08 6.45
CA PRO A 124 13.39 -6.73 7.63
C PRO A 124 12.32 -6.97 8.70
N ILE A 125 12.60 -7.93 9.57
CA ILE A 125 11.78 -8.25 10.75
C ILE A 125 12.30 -7.45 11.96
N PRO A 126 11.42 -6.90 12.81
CA PRO A 126 9.96 -6.94 12.74
C PRO A 126 9.40 -6.14 11.56
N VAL A 127 8.38 -6.69 10.89
CA VAL A 127 7.79 -6.02 9.73
C VAL A 127 7.16 -4.69 10.19
N PRO A 128 7.51 -3.56 9.56
CA PRO A 128 6.98 -2.25 9.92
C PRO A 128 5.47 -2.13 9.77
N ARG A 129 4.87 -1.23 10.57
CA ARG A 129 3.44 -0.97 10.62
C ARG A 129 2.86 -0.59 9.26
N GLU A 130 3.54 0.28 8.51
CA GLU A 130 3.14 0.73 7.18
C GLU A 130 3.06 -0.41 6.16
N VAL A 131 3.93 -1.42 6.29
CA VAL A 131 3.90 -2.62 5.43
C VAL A 131 2.73 -3.51 5.81
N ILE A 132 2.46 -3.70 7.10
CA ILE A 132 1.28 -4.44 7.57
C ILE A 132 -0.01 -3.79 7.07
N LEU A 133 -0.11 -2.45 7.14
CA LEU A 133 -1.27 -1.71 6.63
C LEU A 133 -1.43 -1.87 5.13
N LEU A 134 -0.32 -1.86 4.39
CA LEU A 134 -0.35 -2.10 2.96
C LEU A 134 -0.90 -3.50 2.65
N PHE A 135 -0.40 -4.55 3.29
CA PHE A 135 -0.96 -5.88 3.09
C PHE A 135 -2.46 -5.97 3.42
N LYS A 136 -2.92 -5.30 4.49
CA LYS A 136 -4.35 -5.21 4.79
C LYS A 136 -5.13 -4.56 3.64
N ALA A 137 -4.65 -3.43 3.12
CA ALA A 137 -5.26 -2.76 1.99
C ALA A 137 -5.28 -3.65 0.72
N LEU A 138 -4.23 -4.42 0.47
CA LEU A 138 -4.15 -5.37 -0.64
C LEU A 138 -5.15 -6.53 -0.51
N VAL A 139 -5.40 -7.02 0.71
CA VAL A 139 -6.40 -8.08 0.99
C VAL A 139 -7.83 -7.54 0.97
N GLU A 140 -8.04 -6.28 1.38
CA GLU A 140 -9.33 -5.60 1.30
C GLU A 140 -9.73 -5.30 -0.15
N ASP A 141 -8.76 -5.08 -1.05
CA ASP A 141 -8.97 -4.85 -2.48
C ASP A 141 -9.45 -6.12 -3.20
N GLU A 142 -10.76 -6.17 -3.54
CA GLU A 142 -11.40 -7.35 -4.17
C GLU A 142 -10.62 -7.94 -5.37
N PRO A 143 -10.15 -7.15 -6.36
CA PRO A 143 -9.33 -7.66 -7.47
C PRO A 143 -8.01 -8.34 -7.06
N LEU A 144 -7.42 -7.94 -5.95
CA LEU A 144 -6.11 -8.41 -5.48
C LEU A 144 -6.23 -9.51 -4.44
N ARG A 145 -7.29 -9.51 -3.63
CA ARG A 145 -7.48 -10.36 -2.45
C ARG A 145 -7.01 -11.80 -2.66
N LYS A 146 -7.57 -12.48 -3.66
CA LYS A 146 -7.25 -13.88 -3.92
C LYS A 146 -5.77 -14.07 -4.31
N LYS A 147 -5.25 -13.22 -5.18
CA LYS A 147 -3.84 -13.29 -5.63
C LYS A 147 -2.87 -13.10 -4.47
N VAL A 148 -3.16 -12.16 -3.57
CA VAL A 148 -2.36 -11.90 -2.37
C VAL A 148 -2.39 -13.11 -1.44
N ILE A 149 -3.57 -13.64 -1.13
CA ILE A 149 -3.72 -14.84 -0.28
C ILE A 149 -2.97 -16.04 -0.87
N ASP A 150 -3.15 -16.31 -2.16
CA ASP A 150 -2.46 -17.40 -2.86
C ASP A 150 -0.93 -17.22 -2.87
N TYR A 151 -0.45 -15.98 -2.98
CA TYR A 151 0.98 -15.66 -2.87
C TYR A 151 1.49 -15.96 -1.46
N GLU A 152 0.83 -15.46 -0.41
CA GLU A 152 1.24 -15.67 0.98
C GLU A 152 1.26 -17.16 1.36
N ILE A 153 0.24 -17.93 0.95
CA ILE A 153 0.19 -19.37 1.18
C ILE A 153 1.38 -20.07 0.54
N ARG A 154 1.72 -19.73 -0.71
CA ARG A 154 2.91 -20.28 -1.39
C ARG A 154 4.19 -19.86 -0.68
N ALA A 155 4.35 -18.57 -0.37
CA ALA A 155 5.52 -18.05 0.31
C ALA A 155 5.76 -18.74 1.66
N ILE A 156 4.71 -18.99 2.45
CA ILE A 156 4.80 -19.74 3.71
C ILE A 156 5.20 -21.19 3.48
N ASN A 157 4.61 -21.86 2.50
CA ASN A 157 4.90 -23.27 2.21
C ASN A 157 6.32 -23.50 1.68
N ASP A 158 6.82 -22.54 0.92
CA ASP A 158 8.16 -22.58 0.30
C ASP A 158 9.26 -22.10 1.26
N THR A 159 8.90 -21.35 2.30
CA THR A 159 9.85 -20.88 3.30
C THR A 159 10.10 -21.96 4.35
N PRO A 160 11.36 -22.40 4.58
CA PRO A 160 11.68 -23.33 5.66
C PRO A 160 11.24 -22.74 7.01
N ILE A 161 10.32 -23.40 7.69
CA ILE A 161 9.93 -23.03 9.05
C ILE A 161 11.07 -23.42 9.98
N SER A 162 11.96 -22.46 10.28
CA SER A 162 12.93 -22.64 11.35
C SER A 162 12.23 -22.42 12.69
N MET A 163 12.34 -23.38 13.61
CA MET A 163 11.78 -23.24 14.97
C MET A 163 12.40 -22.07 15.75
N THR A 164 13.50 -21.47 15.26
CA THR A 164 14.27 -20.43 15.95
C THR A 164 14.08 -19.03 15.38
N ALA A 165 13.43 -18.86 14.22
CA ALA A 165 13.27 -17.55 13.59
C ALA A 165 11.98 -17.46 12.76
N ILE A 166 11.16 -16.45 13.05
CA ILE A 166 10.00 -16.08 12.24
C ILE A 166 10.51 -15.45 10.93
N THR A 167 9.87 -15.75 9.80
CA THR A 167 10.18 -15.16 8.49
C THR A 167 9.17 -14.07 8.11
N PRO A 168 9.46 -13.17 7.16
CA PRO A 168 8.56 -12.06 6.82
C PRO A 168 7.14 -12.52 6.43
N PRO A 169 6.94 -13.55 5.55
CA PRO A 169 5.59 -14.04 5.22
C PRO A 169 4.80 -14.50 6.46
N VAL A 170 5.46 -15.21 7.39
CA VAL A 170 4.83 -15.68 8.63
C VAL A 170 4.44 -14.51 9.53
N HIS A 171 5.32 -13.51 9.69
CA HIS A 171 5.02 -12.32 10.48
C HIS A 171 3.88 -11.49 9.87
N ILE A 172 3.83 -11.36 8.54
CA ILE A 172 2.77 -10.68 7.80
C ILE A 172 1.44 -11.38 8.04
N VAL A 173 1.35 -12.70 7.81
CA VAL A 173 0.11 -13.45 8.01
C VAL A 173 -0.36 -13.42 9.46
N MET A 174 0.54 -13.57 10.44
CA MET A 174 0.17 -13.41 11.85
C MET A 174 -0.38 -12.01 12.16
N SER A 175 0.26 -10.98 11.62
CA SER A 175 -0.12 -9.58 11.81
C SER A 175 -1.42 -9.19 11.11
N ILE A 176 -1.84 -9.92 10.06
CA ILE A 176 -3.12 -9.69 9.38
C ILE A 176 -4.21 -10.55 10.00
N ALA A 177 -3.94 -11.84 10.26
CA ALA A 177 -4.88 -12.78 10.85
C ALA A 177 -5.37 -12.35 12.23
N MET A 178 -4.52 -11.69 13.04
CA MET A 178 -4.93 -11.09 14.31
C MET A 178 -5.97 -9.98 14.15
N PHE A 179 -6.04 -9.31 13.00
CA PHE A 179 -7.02 -8.25 12.72
C PHE A 179 -8.24 -8.76 11.96
N SER A 180 -8.06 -9.75 11.09
CA SER A 180 -9.10 -10.36 10.28
C SER A 180 -9.48 -11.72 10.88
N PHE A 181 -10.21 -11.70 12.01
CA PHE A 181 -10.68 -12.88 12.74
C PHE A 181 -11.55 -13.88 11.93
N ILE A 182 -11.79 -13.65 10.63
CA ILE A 182 -12.84 -14.34 9.86
C ILE A 182 -12.37 -14.98 8.55
N TYR A 183 -11.25 -14.57 7.93
CA TYR A 183 -10.92 -15.10 6.57
C TYR A 183 -9.83 -16.17 6.51
N VAL A 184 -8.92 -16.22 7.49
CA VAL A 184 -7.83 -17.20 7.50
C VAL A 184 -8.29 -18.59 7.97
N PHE A 185 -9.45 -18.68 8.64
CA PHE A 185 -9.99 -19.95 9.14
C PHE A 185 -10.76 -20.79 8.09
N ILE A 186 -11.12 -20.21 6.94
CA ILE A 186 -12.07 -20.86 6.00
C ILE A 186 -11.39 -21.57 4.82
N GLU A 187 -10.14 -21.24 4.48
CA GLU A 187 -9.39 -21.97 3.43
C GLU A 187 -8.08 -22.61 3.89
N ILE A 188 -7.65 -22.41 5.14
CA ILE A 188 -6.63 -23.27 5.72
C ILE A 188 -7.32 -24.51 6.29
N HIS A 189 -7.79 -25.38 5.39
CA HIS A 189 -7.87 -26.80 5.72
C HIS A 189 -6.43 -27.30 5.84
N PHE A 190 -5.90 -27.02 7.04
CA PHE A 190 -4.68 -27.45 7.70
C PHE A 190 -4.25 -28.87 7.29
N TYR A 191 -3.62 -29.02 6.13
CA TYR A 191 -2.95 -30.28 5.79
C TYR A 191 -1.57 -30.30 6.49
N HIS A 192 -1.62 -30.81 7.71
CA HIS A 192 -0.54 -31.50 8.43
C HIS A 192 0.68 -30.74 8.97
N LYS A 193 1.04 -29.52 8.53
CA LYS A 193 2.24 -28.83 9.04
C LYS A 193 2.03 -27.82 10.18
N LEU A 194 0.83 -27.27 10.33
CA LEU A 194 0.57 -26.21 11.32
C LEU A 194 0.16 -26.72 12.71
N LYS A 195 0.14 -28.05 12.96
CA LYS A 195 -0.05 -28.59 14.33
C LYS A 195 0.98 -28.06 15.34
N THR A 196 2.13 -27.59 14.85
CA THR A 196 3.18 -26.97 15.68
C THR A 196 2.90 -25.49 15.99
N ILE A 197 2.16 -24.77 15.12
CA ILE A 197 1.87 -23.35 15.30
C ILE A 197 0.60 -23.13 16.14
N SER A 198 -0.33 -24.09 16.16
CA SER A 198 -1.43 -24.09 17.15
C SER A 198 -0.94 -24.07 18.60
N PHE A 199 0.33 -24.40 18.87
CA PHE A 199 0.94 -24.30 20.19
C PHE A 199 1.38 -22.87 20.57
N PHE A 200 1.57 -21.97 19.60
CA PHE A 200 2.04 -20.60 19.87
C PHE A 200 0.91 -19.61 20.20
N PHE A 201 -0.34 -19.95 19.90
CA PHE A 201 -1.51 -19.11 20.26
C PHE A 201 -1.81 -19.10 21.77
N PHE A 202 -1.07 -19.86 22.59
CA PHE A 202 -1.27 -19.90 24.04
C PHE A 202 -0.37 -18.96 24.86
N PHE A 203 0.52 -18.17 24.24
CA PHE A 203 1.53 -17.38 24.97
C PHE A 203 1.43 -15.85 24.85
N TYR A 204 0.38 -15.30 24.26
CA TYR A 204 0.13 -13.85 24.32
C TYR A 204 -1.29 -13.58 24.83
N ASN A 205 -1.45 -13.69 26.15
CA ASN A 205 -2.42 -12.91 26.94
C ASN A 205 -1.69 -11.68 27.48
#